data_AF-A0A843GLL1-F1
#
_entry.id   AF-A0A843GLL1-F1
#
_cell.length_a   1.000
_cell.length_b   1.000
_cell.length_c   1.000
_cell.angle_alpha   90.00
_cell.angle_beta   90.00
_cell.angle_gamma   90.00
#
_symmetry.space_group_name_H-M   'P 1'
#
loop_
_entity.id
_entity.type
_entity.pdbx_description
1 polymer ?
#
loop_
_entity_poly.entity_id
_entity_poly.type
_entity_poly.pdbx_seq_one_letter_code
_entity_poly.pdbx_strand_id
1 'polypeptide(L)' 'MFTFTIKYKDKNGSINDFSISIKESTVELARIKVEKKFNEILPCCELIHIGG' A
#
# COMPACT_ATOMS: atom_id res chain seq x y z
N MET A 1 1.42 11.30 -11.47
CA MET A 1 0.62 10.17 -10.96
C MET A 1 1.61 9.12 -10.54
N PHE A 2 1.54 8.65 -9.30
CA PHE A 2 2.49 7.70 -8.75
C PHE A 2 1.80 6.36 -8.56
N THR A 3 2.40 5.31 -9.10
CA THR A 3 1.91 3.95 -8.97
C THR A 3 2.80 3.23 -7.97
N PHE A 4 2.20 2.71 -6.91
CA PHE A 4 2.88 1.94 -5.88
C PHE A 4 2.39 0.51 -5.91
N THR A 5 3.30 -0.44 -5.80
CA THR A 5 2.99 -1.84 -5.61
C THR A 5 3.11 -2.16 -4.12
N ILE A 6 1.99 -2.49 -3.50
CA ILE A 6 1.95 -2.87 -2.09
C ILE A 6 1.96 -4.40 -2.00
N LYS A 7 2.94 -4.95 -1.30
CA LYS A 7 2.96 -6.35 -0.86
C LYS A 7 2.57 -6.44 0.59
N TYR A 8 1.66 -7.35 0.91
CA TYR A 8 1.15 -7.54 2.26
C TYR A 8 0.87 -9.01 2.55
N LYS A 9 0.87 -9.34 3.84
CA LYS A 9 0.49 -10.67 4.33
C LYS A 9 -0.91 -10.62 4.92
N ASP A 10 -1.79 -11.44 4.39
CA ASP A 10 -3.13 -11.62 4.94
C ASP A 10 -3.10 -12.43 6.25
N LYS A 11 -4.17 -12.37 7.04
CA LYS A 11 -4.33 -13.17 8.28
C LYS A 11 -4.18 -14.67 8.06
N ASN A 12 -4.47 -15.16 6.86
CA ASN A 12 -4.28 -16.57 6.48
C ASN A 12 -2.83 -16.94 6.18
N GLY A 13 -1.90 -15.98 6.27
CA GLY A 13 -0.49 -16.17 5.95
C GLY A 13 -0.16 -16.06 4.46
N SER A 14 -1.16 -15.82 3.61
CA SER A 14 -0.99 -15.62 2.18
C SER A 14 -0.36 -14.27 1.88
N ILE A 15 0.69 -14.27 1.06
CA ILE A 15 1.28 -13.04 0.53
C ILE A 15 0.46 -12.62 -0.69
N ASN A 16 -0.05 -11.40 -0.62
CA ASN A 16 -0.78 -10.78 -1.70
C ASN A 16 -0.08 -9.49 -2.11
N ASP A 17 -0.32 -9.06 -3.33
CA ASP A 17 0.13 -7.78 -3.81
C ASP A 17 -0.94 -7.10 -4.65
N PHE A 18 -0.93 -5.77 -4.59
CA PHE A 18 -1.78 -4.96 -5.44
C PHE A 18 -1.10 -3.66 -5.78
N SER A 19 -1.45 -3.12 -6.94
CA SER A 19 -0.97 -1.83 -7.38
C SER A 19 -2.03 -0.76 -7.10
N ILE A 20 -1.61 0.31 -6.44
CA ILE A 20 -2.44 1.49 -6.21
C ILE A 20 -1.82 2.68 -6.94
N SER A 21 -2.65 3.40 -7.69
CA SER A 21 -2.24 4.65 -8.31
C SER A 21 -2.83 5.82 -7.54
N ILE A 22 -1.95 6.71 -7.07
CA ILE A 22 -2.29 7.87 -6.27
C ILE A 22 -1.83 9.13 -7.02
N LYS A 23 -2.73 10.09 -7.13
CA LYS A 23 -2.45 11.38 -7.75
C LYS A 23 -2.15 12.39 -6.65
N GLU A 24 -0.88 12.63 -6.41
CA GLU A 24 -0.37 13.64 -5.45
C GLU A 24 0.73 14.46 -6.09
N SER A 25 1.04 15.59 -5.45
CA SER A 25 2.08 16.53 -5.92
C SER A 25 3.49 16.03 -5.64
N THR A 26 3.69 15.24 -4.58
CA THR A 26 5.01 14.71 -4.20
C THR A 26 4.92 13.21 -3.88
N VAL A 27 6.05 12.52 -4.03
CA VAL A 27 6.19 11.09 -3.70
C VAL A 27 5.95 10.84 -2.21
N GLU A 28 6.40 11.74 -1.34
CA GLU A 28 6.20 11.65 0.11
C GLU A 28 4.72 11.68 0.50
N LEU A 29 3.96 12.65 -0.04
CA LEU A 29 2.51 12.72 0.18
C LEU A 29 1.81 11.48 -0.35
N ALA A 30 2.25 10.99 -1.50
CA ALA A 30 1.71 9.77 -2.09
C ALA A 30 1.95 8.56 -1.18
N ARG A 31 3.16 8.38 -0.63
CA ARG A 31 3.48 7.31 0.32
C ARG A 31 2.62 7.33 1.59
N ILE A 32 2.49 8.50 2.22
CA ILE A 32 1.65 8.66 3.43
C ILE A 32 0.21 8.26 3.12
N LYS A 33 -0.31 8.68 1.96
CA LYS A 33 -1.67 8.38 1.53
C LYS A 33 -1.87 6.89 1.22
N VAL A 34 -0.86 6.24 0.60
CA VAL A 34 -0.85 4.80 0.35
C VAL A 34 -0.92 4.01 1.64
N GLU A 35 -0.07 4.34 2.62
CA GLU A 35 -0.01 3.65 3.92
C GLU A 35 -1.30 3.79 4.71
N LYS A 36 -1.88 5.01 4.72
CA LYS A 36 -3.18 5.25 5.35
C LYS A 36 -4.29 4.42 4.71
N LYS A 37 -4.37 4.42 3.37
CA LYS A 37 -5.38 3.67 2.63
C LYS A 37 -5.20 2.16 2.83
N PHE A 38 -3.96 1.68 2.90
CA PHE A 38 -3.67 0.28 3.20
C PHE A 38 -4.22 -0.11 4.57
N ASN A 39 -3.94 0.68 5.61
CA ASN A 39 -4.47 0.42 6.96
C ASN A 39 -6.00 0.52 7.03
N GLU A 40 -6.64 1.39 6.24
CA GLU A 40 -8.11 1.48 6.17
C GLU A 40 -8.74 0.27 5.49
N ILE A 41 -8.15 -0.22 4.38
CA ILE A 41 -8.71 -1.35 3.61
C ILE A 41 -8.36 -2.68 4.29
N LEU A 42 -7.14 -2.77 4.84
CA LEU A 42 -6.54 -4.00 5.37
C LEU A 42 -5.96 -3.76 6.78
N PRO A 43 -6.78 -3.37 7.77
CA PRO A 43 -6.33 -3.08 9.14
C PRO A 43 -5.74 -4.30 9.88
N CYS A 44 -5.94 -5.47 9.28
CA CYS A 44 -5.61 -6.77 9.82
C CYS A 44 -4.46 -7.46 9.05
N CYS A 45 -3.94 -6.81 8.02
CA CYS A 45 -2.85 -7.35 7.21
C CYS A 45 -1.53 -6.69 7.59
N GLU A 46 -0.45 -7.47 7.50
CA GLU A 46 0.89 -6.97 7.76
C GLU A 46 1.47 -6.41 6.45
N LEU A 47 1.79 -5.12 6.45
CA LEU A 47 2.45 -4.47 5.33
C LEU A 47 3.89 -4.98 5.23
N ILE A 48 4.24 -5.63 4.12
CA ILE A 48 5.59 -6.17 3.90
C ILE A 48 6.45 -5.12 3.18
N HIS A 49 5.93 -4.54 2.10
CA HIS A 49 6.69 -3.65 1.24
C HIS A 49 5.80 -2.72 0.42
N ILE A 50 6.21 -1.46 0.27
CA ILE A 50 5.63 -0.51 -0.69
C ILE A 50 6.71 -0.17 -1.71
N GLY A 51 6.61 -0.77 -2.89
CA GLY A 51 7.50 -0.51 -4.03
C GLY A 51 6.94 0.61 -4.92
N GLY A 52 7.82 1.39 -5.52
CA GLY A 52 7.49 2.51 -6.40
C GLY A 52 8.72 3.34 -6.73
#